data_AF-A0A9P7CH00-F1
#
_entry.id   AF-A0A9P7CH00-F1
#
_cell.length_a   1.000
_cell.length_b   1.000
_cell.length_c   1.000
_cell.angle_alpha   90.00
_cell.angle_beta   90.00
_cell.angle_gamma   90.00
#
_symmetry.space_group_name_H-M   'P 1'
#
loop_
_entity.id
_entity.type
_entity.pdbx_description
1 polymer ?
#
loop_
_entity_poly.entity_id
_entity_poly.type
_entity_poly.pdbx_seq_one_letter_code
_entity_poly.pdbx_strand_id
1 'polypeptide(L)'
;MKDATIKRDYVSYTVQDKTRFFYLKIEKCINAPAAAKQLDIHIRTAQRWIKQYNMRPDSIFDVSKQVGRKCVLNDERKMTVVKFIDANPFAAVVEATENLLNRFNNLKVSCSTVYNFMRSECNLSLKKADFHSIERNSPAKIEERHDWVRKWENTDMNFLTNCVFLDESAFDINMKRSRAWSKKVMDIAPIHTHENIKKYIEYRGYKCVYLPTYSPELNPIEQFWAVAKSKVKRHRFLQEDTLSKRITEACNSVEKGNSKGFVLHSYKCWEKCRNKEAM
;
A
#
# COMPACT_ATOMS: atom_id res chain seq x y z
N MET A 1 -1.34 -17.93 55.92
CA MET A 1 -0.64 -18.06 54.62
C MET A 1 -1.60 -18.77 53.68
N LYS A 2 -2.04 -18.10 52.61
CA LYS A 2 -2.97 -18.71 51.64
C LYS A 2 -2.15 -19.48 50.62
N ASP A 3 -2.35 -20.79 50.55
CA ASP A 3 -1.70 -21.65 49.56
C ASP A 3 -1.95 -21.13 48.15
N ALA A 4 -0.87 -20.99 47.40
CA ALA A 4 -0.90 -20.60 46.00
C ALA A 4 -1.59 -21.71 45.20
N THR A 5 -2.73 -21.38 44.59
CA THR A 5 -3.45 -22.27 43.69
C THR A 5 -2.60 -22.50 42.44
N ILE A 6 -2.01 -23.70 42.34
CA ILE A 6 -1.29 -24.16 41.15
C ILE A 6 -2.24 -24.07 39.96
N LYS A 7 -1.96 -23.15 39.02
CA LYS A 7 -2.65 -23.09 37.73
C LYS A 7 -2.42 -24.42 37.03
N ARG A 8 -3.49 -25.19 36.80
CA ARG A 8 -3.42 -26.42 36.01
C ARG A 8 -3.04 -26.05 34.57
N ASP A 9 -1.98 -26.64 34.05
CA ASP A 9 -1.61 -26.49 32.65
C ASP A 9 -2.75 -26.98 31.76
N TYR A 10 -3.11 -26.16 30.78
CA TYR A 10 -4.20 -26.46 29.87
C TYR A 10 -3.71 -27.47 28.83
N VAL A 11 -4.12 -28.73 28.96
CA VAL A 11 -3.82 -29.78 27.98
C VAL A 11 -4.77 -29.65 26.78
N SER A 12 -4.21 -29.34 25.61
CA SER A 12 -4.96 -29.31 24.34
C SER A 12 -4.80 -30.64 23.60
N TYR A 13 -5.93 -31.25 23.21
CA TYR A 13 -5.96 -32.47 22.42
C TYR A 13 -6.21 -32.15 20.95
N THR A 14 -5.48 -32.82 20.06
CA THR A 14 -5.59 -32.65 18.61
C THR A 14 -6.74 -33.48 18.03
N VAL A 15 -7.07 -33.22 16.77
CA VAL A 15 -8.00 -34.06 15.99
C VAL A 15 -7.50 -35.50 15.93
N GLN A 16 -6.18 -35.71 15.81
CA GLN A 16 -5.58 -37.04 15.74
C GLN A 16 -5.76 -37.83 17.04
N ASP A 17 -5.67 -37.17 18.21
CA ASP A 17 -5.93 -37.80 19.50
C ASP A 17 -7.40 -38.24 19.61
N LYS A 18 -8.31 -37.42 19.08
CA LYS A 18 -9.74 -37.75 18.98
C LYS A 18 -9.99 -38.93 18.06
N THR A 19 -9.33 -38.98 16.90
CA THR A 19 -9.42 -40.10 15.96
C THR A 19 -8.91 -41.41 16.57
N ARG A 20 -7.73 -41.37 17.22
CA ARG A 20 -7.15 -42.54 17.90
C ARG A 20 -8.07 -43.05 19.02
N PHE A 21 -8.69 -42.14 19.76
CA PHE A 21 -9.65 -42.51 20.80
C PHE A 21 -10.88 -43.23 20.24
N PHE A 22 -11.47 -42.71 19.16
CA PHE A 22 -12.63 -43.36 18.53
C PHE A 22 -12.29 -44.66 17.83
N TYR A 23 -11.10 -44.79 17.25
CA TYR A 23 -10.60 -46.06 16.72
C TYR A 23 -10.54 -47.15 17.81
N LEU A 24 -9.93 -46.84 18.97
CA LEU A 24 -9.89 -47.78 20.10
C LEU A 24 -11.28 -48.10 20.65
N LYS A 25 -12.18 -47.11 20.63
CA LYS A 25 -13.51 -47.24 21.21
C LYS A 25 -14.50 -48.02 20.33
N ILE A 26 -14.48 -47.75 19.02
CA ILE A 26 -15.44 -48.29 18.04
C ILE A 26 -14.90 -49.56 17.38
N GLU A 27 -13.67 -49.53 16.84
CA GLU A 27 -13.12 -50.66 16.09
C GLU A 27 -12.48 -51.73 17.00
N LYS A 28 -11.81 -51.31 18.08
CA LYS A 28 -11.20 -52.24 19.05
C LYS A 28 -12.08 -52.57 20.24
N CYS A 29 -13.31 -52.02 20.30
CA CYS A 29 -14.30 -52.25 21.36
C CYS A 29 -13.80 -52.04 22.81
N ILE A 30 -12.78 -51.19 23.01
CA ILE A 30 -12.22 -50.93 24.34
C ILE A 30 -13.19 -50.05 25.16
N ASN A 31 -13.22 -50.19 26.48
CA ASN A 31 -14.02 -49.32 27.32
C ASN A 31 -13.44 -47.88 27.35
N ALA A 32 -14.31 -46.88 27.52
CA ALA A 32 -13.89 -45.48 27.39
C ALA A 32 -12.80 -45.04 28.39
N PRO A 33 -12.85 -45.45 29.68
CA PRO A 33 -11.79 -45.13 30.64
C PRO A 33 -10.44 -45.80 30.30
N ALA A 34 -10.44 -47.04 29.79
CA ALA A 34 -9.22 -47.73 29.39
C ALA A 34 -8.61 -47.11 28.12
N ALA A 35 -9.43 -46.77 27.13
CA ALA A 35 -8.97 -46.07 25.93
C ALA A 35 -8.41 -44.67 26.27
N ALA A 36 -9.04 -43.96 27.22
CA ALA A 36 -8.57 -42.67 27.71
C ALA A 36 -7.22 -42.81 28.43
N LYS A 37 -7.07 -43.81 29.31
CA LYS A 37 -5.82 -44.09 30.03
C LYS A 37 -4.70 -44.52 29.08
N GLN A 38 -5.01 -45.30 28.04
CA GLN A 38 -4.03 -45.77 27.05
C GLN A 38 -3.48 -44.63 26.18
N LEU A 39 -4.29 -43.61 25.90
CA LEU A 39 -3.91 -42.46 25.08
C LEU A 39 -3.52 -41.22 25.90
N ASP A 40 -3.38 -41.37 27.23
CA ASP A 40 -3.12 -40.27 28.17
C ASP A 40 -4.12 -39.10 28.04
N ILE A 41 -5.38 -39.43 27.72
CA ILE A 41 -6.48 -38.47 27.62
C ILE A 41 -7.18 -38.42 28.97
N HIS A 42 -7.42 -37.21 29.46
CA HIS A 42 -8.15 -37.02 30.70
C HIS A 42 -9.56 -37.62 30.58
N ILE A 43 -9.95 -38.48 31.54
CA ILE A 43 -11.18 -39.29 31.47
C ILE A 43 -12.43 -38.44 31.23
N ARG A 44 -12.51 -37.23 31.84
CA ARG A 44 -13.66 -36.32 31.62
C ARG A 44 -13.75 -35.80 30.18
N THR A 45 -12.62 -35.65 29.49
CA THR A 45 -12.57 -35.23 28.08
C THR A 45 -13.07 -36.34 27.18
N ALA A 46 -12.62 -37.57 27.41
CA ALA A 46 -13.10 -38.78 26.72
C ALA A 46 -14.63 -38.97 26.90
N GLN A 47 -15.13 -38.80 28.13
CA GLN A 47 -16.57 -38.84 28.41
C GLN A 47 -17.34 -37.73 27.67
N ARG A 48 -16.81 -36.50 27.63
CA ARG A 48 -17.40 -35.40 26.87
C ARG A 48 -17.46 -35.71 25.37
N TRP A 49 -16.42 -36.32 24.81
CA TRP A 49 -16.40 -36.73 23.41
C TRP A 49 -17.44 -37.80 23.10
N ILE A 50 -17.61 -38.81 23.96
CA ILE A 50 -18.64 -39.83 23.79
C ILE A 50 -20.04 -39.23 23.88
N LYS A 51 -20.26 -38.31 24.84
CA LYS A 51 -21.54 -37.60 24.94
C LYS A 51 -21.84 -36.81 23.65
N GLN A 52 -20.84 -36.13 23.09
CA GLN A 52 -20.98 -35.43 21.81
C GLN A 52 -21.26 -36.40 20.65
N TYR A 53 -20.56 -37.54 20.60
CA TYR A 53 -20.75 -38.58 19.59
C TYR A 53 -22.17 -39.14 19.59
N ASN A 54 -22.69 -39.49 20.78
CA ASN A 54 -24.03 -40.05 20.92
C ASN A 54 -25.13 -39.03 20.58
N MET A 55 -24.87 -37.72 20.76
CA MET A 55 -25.82 -36.67 20.43
C MET A 55 -25.77 -36.26 18.95
N ARG A 56 -24.56 -36.17 18.37
CA ARG A 56 -24.35 -35.72 17.00
C ARG A 56 -23.05 -36.31 16.43
N PRO A 57 -23.10 -37.55 15.91
CA PRO A 57 -21.90 -38.27 15.48
C PRO A 57 -21.13 -37.56 14.37
N ASP A 58 -21.85 -36.94 13.42
CA ASP A 58 -21.26 -36.26 12.26
C ASP A 58 -20.44 -35.00 12.62
N SER A 59 -20.71 -34.40 13.79
CA SER A 59 -20.10 -33.13 14.21
C SER A 59 -18.94 -33.32 15.19
N ILE A 60 -18.46 -34.55 15.34
CA ILE A 60 -17.46 -34.84 16.36
C ILE A 60 -16.09 -34.23 16.06
N PHE A 61 -15.74 -34.05 14.79
CA PHE A 61 -14.50 -33.40 14.39
C PHE A 61 -14.66 -31.90 14.11
N ASP A 62 -15.89 -31.38 14.21
CA ASP A 62 -16.14 -29.96 14.01
C ASP A 62 -15.56 -29.15 15.17
N VAL A 63 -14.70 -28.20 14.85
CA VAL A 63 -14.28 -27.17 15.79
C VAL A 63 -15.38 -26.12 15.80
N SER A 64 -16.10 -25.97 16.92
CA SER A 64 -17.08 -24.89 17.07
C SER A 64 -16.38 -23.55 16.85
N LYS A 65 -16.92 -22.71 15.94
CA LYS A 65 -16.40 -21.35 15.73
C LYS A 65 -16.37 -20.65 17.09
N GLN A 66 -15.18 -20.25 17.53
CA GLN A 66 -15.06 -19.43 18.73
C GLN A 66 -15.82 -18.14 18.47
N VAL A 67 -16.82 -17.85 19.29
CA VAL A 67 -17.54 -16.57 19.23
C VAL A 67 -16.54 -15.49 19.63
N GLY A 68 -16.02 -14.80 18.63
CA GLY A 68 -15.09 -13.70 18.82
C GLY A 68 -15.73 -12.55 19.60
N ARG A 69 -14.88 -11.70 20.19
CA ARG A 69 -15.32 -10.46 20.84
C ARG A 69 -16.14 -9.63 19.84
N LYS A 70 -17.30 -9.12 20.27
CA LYS A 70 -18.15 -8.26 19.42
C LYS A 70 -17.31 -7.11 18.83
N CYS A 71 -17.41 -6.93 17.51
CA CYS A 71 -16.67 -5.89 16.80
C CYS A 71 -17.07 -4.52 17.35
N VAL A 72 -16.08 -3.72 17.74
CA VAL A 72 -16.28 -2.37 18.29
C VAL A 72 -16.72 -1.40 17.18
N LEU A 73 -16.47 -1.71 15.91
CA LEU A 73 -16.83 -0.86 14.77
C LEU A 73 -18.08 -1.44 14.09
N ASN A 74 -19.21 -0.73 14.22
CA ASN A 74 -20.51 -1.08 13.67
C ASN A 74 -20.74 -0.42 12.28
N ASP A 75 -21.84 -0.75 11.61
CA ASP A 75 -22.15 -0.25 10.26
C ASP A 75 -22.30 1.28 10.18
N GLU A 76 -22.76 1.92 11.26
CA GLU A 76 -22.86 3.38 11.36
C GLU A 76 -21.47 4.04 11.34
N ARG A 77 -20.51 3.47 12.09
CA ARG A 77 -19.11 3.90 12.10
C ARG A 77 -18.45 3.61 10.75
N LYS A 78 -18.79 2.51 10.10
CA LYS A 78 -18.37 2.18 8.73
C LYS A 78 -18.75 3.30 7.76
N MET A 79 -20.03 3.68 7.76
CA MET A 79 -20.56 4.71 6.87
C MET A 79 -19.93 6.09 7.14
N THR A 80 -19.59 6.38 8.40
CA THR A 80 -18.87 7.61 8.78
C THR A 80 -17.47 7.67 8.17
N VAL A 81 -16.71 6.58 8.27
CA VAL A 81 -15.36 6.48 7.69
C VAL A 81 -15.42 6.60 6.17
N VAL A 82 -16.33 5.87 5.52
CA VAL A 82 -16.47 5.91 4.05
C VAL A 82 -16.80 7.33 3.58
N LYS A 83 -17.80 7.99 4.18
CA LYS A 83 -18.16 9.37 3.83
C LYS A 83 -17.01 10.37 4.05
N PHE A 84 -16.24 10.20 5.13
CA PHE A 84 -15.08 11.05 5.39
C PHE A 84 -13.97 10.86 4.35
N ILE A 85 -13.70 9.61 3.98
CA ILE A 85 -12.68 9.28 2.98
C ILE A 85 -13.12 9.70 1.57
N ASP A 86 -14.41 9.57 1.23
CA ASP A 86 -14.95 10.06 -0.04
C ASP A 86 -14.82 11.59 -0.17
N ALA A 87 -15.06 12.32 0.93
CA ALA A 87 -14.88 13.78 0.97
C ALA A 87 -13.40 14.21 1.06
N ASN A 88 -12.54 13.37 1.64
CA ASN A 88 -11.10 13.63 1.74
C ASN A 88 -10.28 12.39 1.34
N PRO A 89 -10.15 12.12 0.03
CA PRO A 89 -9.38 11.00 -0.52
C PRO A 89 -7.94 10.89 -0.02
N PHE A 90 -7.33 11.99 0.39
CA PHE A 90 -5.92 12.04 0.80
C PHE A 90 -5.73 11.91 2.31
N ALA A 91 -6.81 11.72 3.06
CA ALA A 91 -6.76 11.70 4.50
C ALA A 91 -5.87 10.58 5.04
N ALA A 92 -5.08 10.92 6.05
CA ALA A 92 -4.29 9.93 6.77
C ALA A 92 -5.20 9.04 7.64
N VAL A 93 -4.75 7.83 7.96
CA VAL A 93 -5.45 6.94 8.90
C VAL A 93 -5.64 7.62 10.27
N VAL A 94 -4.67 8.44 10.68
CA VAL A 94 -4.75 9.23 11.91
C VAL A 94 -5.91 10.22 11.85
N GLU A 95 -6.07 10.94 10.74
CA GLU A 95 -7.17 11.89 10.53
C GLU A 95 -8.53 11.18 10.48
N ALA A 96 -8.60 10.01 9.86
CA ALA A 96 -9.82 9.17 9.89
C ALA A 96 -10.12 8.67 11.31
N THR A 97 -9.08 8.39 12.11
CA THR A 97 -9.20 7.98 13.51
C THR A 97 -9.68 9.14 14.37
N GLU A 98 -9.12 10.33 14.20
CA GLU A 98 -9.55 11.56 14.88
C GLU A 98 -11.00 11.92 14.52
N ASN A 99 -11.39 11.81 13.25
CA ASN A 99 -12.77 12.02 12.82
C ASN A 99 -13.73 11.06 13.54
N LEU A 100 -13.36 9.79 13.66
CA LEU A 100 -14.13 8.79 14.41
C LEU A 100 -14.22 9.10 15.90
N LEU A 101 -13.10 9.47 16.55
CA LEU A 101 -13.07 9.78 17.98
C LEU A 101 -13.88 11.05 18.30
N ASN A 102 -13.79 12.08 17.46
CA ASN A 102 -14.54 13.33 17.62
C ASN A 102 -16.05 13.14 17.43
N ARG A 103 -16.47 12.19 16.59
CA ARG A 103 -17.89 11.91 16.35
C ARG A 103 -18.49 10.95 17.38
N PHE A 104 -17.65 10.16 18.06
CA PHE A 104 -18.06 9.16 19.04
C PHE A 104 -17.22 9.25 20.32
N ASN A 105 -17.63 10.10 21.26
CA ASN A 105 -16.89 10.41 22.50
C ASN A 105 -16.57 9.20 23.42
N ASN A 106 -17.25 8.06 23.24
CA ASN A 106 -17.06 6.84 24.05
C ASN A 106 -16.23 5.75 23.35
N LEU A 107 -15.58 6.07 22.23
CA LEU A 107 -14.82 5.10 21.46
C LEU A 107 -13.33 5.10 21.87
N LYS A 108 -12.80 3.94 22.29
CA LYS A 108 -11.36 3.73 22.45
C LYS A 108 -10.87 2.75 21.36
N VAL A 109 -10.30 3.29 20.29
CA VAL A 109 -9.75 2.52 19.16
C VAL A 109 -8.35 2.99 18.82
N SER A 110 -7.47 2.05 18.46
CA SER A 110 -6.13 2.38 17.98
C SER A 110 -6.13 2.66 16.48
N CYS A 111 -5.17 3.46 16.00
CA CYS A 111 -4.99 3.73 14.57
C CYS A 111 -4.84 2.45 13.74
N SER A 112 -4.18 1.41 14.27
CA SER A 112 -4.03 0.11 13.59
C SER A 112 -5.37 -0.63 13.46
N THR A 113 -6.26 -0.49 14.44
CA THR A 113 -7.62 -1.05 14.38
C THR A 113 -8.43 -0.38 13.28
N VAL A 114 -8.34 0.95 13.19
CA VAL A 114 -9.00 1.73 12.14
C VAL A 114 -8.42 1.40 10.76
N TYR A 115 -7.10 1.25 10.62
CA TYR A 115 -6.47 0.81 9.38
C TYR A 115 -6.98 -0.55 8.91
N ASN A 116 -7.00 -1.55 9.79
CA ASN A 116 -7.48 -2.89 9.46
C ASN A 116 -8.95 -2.84 9.06
N PHE A 117 -9.77 -2.09 9.80
CA PHE A 117 -11.18 -1.90 9.49
C PHE A 117 -11.41 -1.23 8.13
N MET A 118 -10.65 -0.18 7.81
CA MET A 118 -10.69 0.47 6.50
C MET A 118 -10.37 -0.53 5.37
N ARG A 119 -9.41 -1.43 5.60
CA ARG A 119 -8.95 -2.39 4.60
C ARG A 119 -9.87 -3.60 4.45
N SER A 120 -10.32 -4.21 5.55
CA SER A 120 -11.11 -5.45 5.53
C SER A 120 -12.60 -5.16 5.36
N GLU A 121 -13.14 -4.22 6.13
CA GLU A 121 -14.58 -3.97 6.18
C GLU A 121 -15.01 -2.92 5.17
N CYS A 122 -14.26 -1.81 5.05
CA CYS A 122 -14.58 -0.74 4.10
C CYS A 122 -14.06 -1.01 2.67
N ASN A 123 -13.30 -2.10 2.47
CA ASN A 123 -12.67 -2.48 1.20
C ASN A 123 -11.88 -1.32 0.55
N LEU A 124 -11.25 -0.48 1.37
CA LEU A 124 -10.44 0.63 0.91
C LEU A 124 -9.02 0.14 0.67
N SER A 125 -8.43 0.53 -0.47
CA SER A 125 -7.02 0.27 -0.79
C SER A 125 -6.25 1.57 -1.08
N LEU A 126 -5.06 1.72 -0.50
CA LEU A 126 -4.24 2.91 -0.68
C LEU A 126 -3.49 2.85 -2.02
N LYS A 127 -3.99 3.54 -3.04
CA LYS A 127 -3.41 3.56 -4.39
C LYS A 127 -2.65 4.86 -4.64
N LYS A 128 -1.66 4.80 -5.54
CA LYS A 128 -1.01 6.01 -6.05
C LYS A 128 -2.06 6.77 -6.86
N ALA A 129 -2.30 8.02 -6.49
CA ALA A 129 -3.29 8.88 -7.15
C ALA A 129 -2.54 9.71 -8.18
N ASP A 130 -2.39 9.15 -9.37
CA ASP A 130 -1.81 9.83 -10.51
C ASP A 130 -2.94 10.22 -11.47
N PHE A 131 -2.95 11.48 -11.87
CA PHE A 131 -3.88 12.03 -12.83
C PHE A 131 -3.13 12.31 -14.13
N HIS A 132 -3.66 11.81 -15.24
CA HIS A 132 -3.05 11.96 -16.55
C HIS A 132 -4.11 12.22 -17.61
N SER A 133 -3.98 13.30 -18.40
CA SER A 133 -4.86 13.63 -19.54
C SER A 133 -5.23 12.38 -20.35
N ILE A 134 -6.49 12.24 -20.76
CA ILE A 134 -6.91 11.17 -21.69
C ILE A 134 -6.08 11.27 -22.98
N GLU A 135 -5.75 12.48 -23.42
CA GLU A 135 -4.94 12.75 -24.61
C GLU A 135 -3.53 12.16 -24.53
N ARG A 136 -2.99 11.91 -23.34
CA ARG A 136 -1.65 11.34 -23.13
C ARG A 136 -1.48 9.99 -23.84
N ASN A 137 -2.54 9.18 -23.85
CA ASN A 137 -2.55 7.87 -24.50
C ASN A 137 -3.35 7.89 -25.81
N SER A 138 -3.53 9.07 -26.42
CA SER A 138 -4.04 9.17 -27.79
C SER A 138 -3.04 8.53 -28.77
N PRO A 139 -3.52 7.95 -29.89
CA PRO A 139 -2.65 7.36 -30.91
C PRO A 139 -1.56 8.33 -31.41
N ALA A 140 -1.90 9.62 -31.56
CA ALA A 140 -0.96 10.66 -31.97
C ALA A 140 0.19 10.85 -30.96
N LYS A 141 -0.09 10.86 -29.65
CA LYS A 141 0.95 11.01 -28.62
C LYS A 141 1.78 9.74 -28.42
N ILE A 142 1.19 8.56 -28.66
CA ILE A 142 1.93 7.30 -28.69
C ILE A 142 2.93 7.32 -29.86
N GLU A 143 2.50 7.75 -31.05
CA GLU A 143 3.38 7.88 -32.22
C GLU A 143 4.49 8.91 -31.99
N GLU A 144 4.16 10.09 -31.43
CA GLU A 144 5.14 11.15 -31.10
C GLU A 144 6.25 10.62 -30.17
N ARG A 145 5.89 9.80 -29.16
CA ARG A 145 6.86 9.14 -28.26
C ARG A 145 7.72 8.11 -28.98
N HIS A 146 7.13 7.30 -29.86
CA HIS A 146 7.84 6.31 -30.64
C HIS A 146 8.88 6.98 -31.57
N ASP A 147 8.47 8.02 -32.29
CA ASP A 147 9.33 8.74 -33.22
C ASP A 147 10.45 9.49 -32.49
N TRP A 148 10.18 10.03 -31.31
CA TRP A 148 11.19 10.64 -30.47
C TRP A 148 12.28 9.63 -30.06
N VAL A 149 11.90 8.43 -29.61
CA VAL A 149 12.86 7.37 -29.24
C VAL A 149 13.66 6.93 -30.47
N ARG A 150 13.01 6.68 -31.61
CA ARG A 150 13.69 6.30 -32.85
C ARG A 150 14.69 7.37 -33.29
N LYS A 151 14.31 8.65 -33.22
CA LYS A 151 15.21 9.77 -33.55
C LYS A 151 16.41 9.80 -32.62
N TRP A 152 16.22 9.50 -31.33
CA TRP A 152 17.30 9.45 -30.35
C TRP A 152 18.30 8.34 -30.62
N GLU A 153 17.80 7.14 -30.92
CA GLU A 153 18.62 5.96 -31.19
C GLU A 153 19.53 6.15 -32.41
N ASN A 154 19.12 7.01 -33.35
CA ASN A 154 19.92 7.39 -34.51
C ASN A 154 20.97 8.48 -34.19
N THR A 155 21.10 8.91 -32.93
CA THR A 155 22.15 9.85 -32.50
C THR A 155 23.30 9.13 -31.81
N ASP A 156 24.44 9.79 -31.76
CA ASP A 156 25.64 9.37 -31.02
C ASP A 156 25.56 9.62 -29.50
N MET A 157 24.42 10.13 -29.01
CA MET A 157 24.25 10.51 -27.61
C MET A 157 23.86 9.33 -26.72
N ASN A 158 24.62 9.12 -25.64
CA ASN A 158 24.28 8.13 -24.63
C ASN A 158 23.36 8.73 -23.55
N PHE A 159 22.10 8.29 -23.53
CA PHE A 159 21.08 8.73 -22.55
C PHE A 159 21.48 8.44 -21.09
N LEU A 160 22.24 7.36 -20.85
CA LEU A 160 22.60 6.91 -19.51
C LEU A 160 23.79 7.67 -18.91
N THR A 161 24.67 8.24 -19.74
CA THR A 161 25.96 8.78 -19.28
C THR A 161 26.22 10.23 -19.68
N ASN A 162 25.62 10.71 -20.78
CA ASN A 162 26.02 11.97 -21.43
C ASN A 162 24.85 12.95 -21.54
N CYS A 163 23.90 12.92 -20.58
CA CYS A 163 22.71 13.76 -20.59
C CYS A 163 22.57 14.59 -19.31
N VAL A 164 22.13 15.84 -19.48
CA VAL A 164 21.73 16.73 -18.38
C VAL A 164 20.23 16.99 -18.52
N PHE A 165 19.49 16.72 -17.46
CA PHE A 165 18.04 16.90 -17.42
C PHE A 165 17.70 18.17 -16.64
N LEU A 166 16.94 19.06 -17.26
CA LEU A 166 16.49 20.32 -16.69
C LEU A 166 14.97 20.34 -16.73
N ASP A 167 14.37 20.63 -15.58
CA ASP A 167 12.93 20.75 -15.46
C ASP A 167 12.56 21.56 -14.23
N GLU A 168 11.38 22.16 -14.26
CA GLU A 168 10.82 22.89 -13.14
C GLU A 168 9.75 22.06 -12.44
N SER A 169 9.62 22.26 -11.14
CA SER A 169 8.62 21.56 -10.36
C SER A 169 7.99 22.52 -9.37
N ALA A 170 6.68 22.68 -9.46
CA ALA A 170 5.90 23.41 -8.47
C ALA A 170 5.92 22.68 -7.11
N PHE A 171 6.12 23.47 -6.04
CA PHE A 171 5.93 23.06 -4.66
C PHE A 171 4.88 23.96 -4.01
N ASP A 172 3.90 23.37 -3.35
CA ASP A 172 2.86 24.07 -2.59
C ASP A 172 2.86 23.56 -1.14
N ILE A 173 2.67 24.47 -0.19
CA ILE A 173 2.52 24.15 1.24
C ILE A 173 1.34 23.19 1.51
N ASN A 174 0.32 23.22 0.64
CA ASN A 174 -0.88 22.40 0.69
C ASN A 174 -0.78 21.13 -0.16
N MET A 175 0.40 20.79 -0.71
CA MET A 175 0.57 19.59 -1.53
C MET A 175 0.13 18.32 -0.79
N LYS A 176 -0.93 17.70 -1.29
CA LYS A 176 -1.47 16.45 -0.73
C LYS A 176 -0.54 15.26 -1.01
N ARG A 177 -0.68 14.19 -0.22
CA ARG A 177 0.09 12.93 -0.37
C ARG A 177 -0.10 12.34 -1.77
N SER A 178 0.91 11.65 -2.32
CA SER A 178 0.83 11.03 -3.66
C SER A 178 -0.07 9.80 -3.74
N ARG A 179 -0.56 9.33 -2.59
CA ARG A 179 -1.49 8.20 -2.51
C ARG A 179 -2.79 8.70 -1.90
N ALA A 180 -3.88 8.34 -2.56
CA ALA A 180 -5.22 8.68 -2.15
C ALA A 180 -6.11 7.44 -2.21
N TRP A 181 -7.19 7.48 -1.47
CA TRP A 181 -8.33 6.58 -1.59
C TRP A 181 -9.24 7.14 -2.69
N SER A 182 -9.31 6.55 -3.89
CA SER A 182 -10.04 7.19 -5.00
C SER A 182 -10.77 6.25 -5.97
N LYS A 183 -11.76 6.86 -6.66
CA LYS A 183 -12.14 6.62 -8.07
C LYS A 183 -11.79 7.89 -8.90
N LYS A 184 -11.33 7.72 -10.16
CA LYS A 184 -10.51 8.64 -11.01
C LYS A 184 -11.22 9.90 -11.57
N VAL A 185 -10.57 11.10 -11.64
CA VAL A 185 -10.65 12.24 -12.65
C VAL A 185 -9.53 13.31 -12.40
N MET A 186 -9.11 14.13 -13.38
CA MET A 186 -7.75 14.50 -13.85
C MET A 186 -7.61 15.99 -14.34
N ASP A 187 -6.38 16.57 -14.44
CA ASP A 187 -6.04 17.86 -15.15
C ASP A 187 -4.52 18.05 -15.47
N ILE A 188 -4.12 18.95 -16.43
CA ILE A 188 -2.71 19.32 -16.84
C ILE A 188 -2.57 20.84 -17.24
N ALA A 189 -1.35 21.43 -17.12
CA ALA A 189 -0.95 22.76 -17.66
C ALA A 189 0.45 22.77 -18.37
N PRO A 190 0.73 23.68 -19.34
CA PRO A 190 2.02 23.76 -20.08
C PRO A 190 2.83 25.08 -19.88
N ILE A 191 4.16 24.97 -19.70
CA ILE A 191 5.16 26.07 -19.71
C ILE A 191 6.48 25.47 -20.25
N HIS A 192 7.41 26.24 -20.84
CA HIS A 192 8.79 25.86 -21.30
C HIS A 192 9.14 25.88 -22.82
N THR A 193 8.72 26.90 -23.58
CA THR A 193 9.27 27.13 -24.94
C THR A 193 9.64 28.59 -25.18
N HIS A 194 10.85 29.01 -24.75
CA HIS A 194 11.40 30.33 -25.10
C HIS A 194 12.64 30.19 -25.99
N GLU A 195 12.62 30.85 -27.15
CA GLU A 195 13.52 30.66 -28.30
C GLU A 195 15.00 30.99 -28.00
N ASN A 196 15.26 31.88 -27.05
CA ASN A 196 16.63 32.29 -26.71
C ASN A 196 17.42 31.23 -25.94
N ILE A 197 16.77 30.34 -25.19
CA ILE A 197 17.45 29.35 -24.34
C ILE A 197 18.22 28.34 -25.18
N LYS A 198 17.63 27.89 -26.29
CA LYS A 198 18.25 26.95 -27.23
C LYS A 198 19.57 27.47 -27.79
N LYS A 199 19.60 28.75 -28.20
CA LYS A 199 20.79 29.41 -28.76
C LYS A 199 21.95 29.43 -27.77
N TYR A 200 21.68 29.69 -26.48
CA TYR A 200 22.73 29.69 -25.45
C TYR A 200 23.28 28.29 -25.16
N ILE A 201 22.44 27.26 -25.15
CA ILE A 201 22.85 25.87 -24.92
C ILE A 201 23.74 25.39 -26.08
N GLU A 202 23.32 25.65 -27.32
CA GLU A 202 24.06 25.27 -28.52
C GLU A 202 25.38 26.04 -28.64
N TYR A 203 25.42 27.32 -28.28
CA TYR A 203 26.67 28.11 -28.21
C TYR A 203 27.72 27.50 -27.27
N ARG A 204 27.28 26.82 -26.20
CA ARG A 204 28.16 26.15 -25.24
C ARG A 204 28.57 24.74 -25.68
N GLY A 205 28.18 24.30 -26.88
CA GLY A 205 28.51 22.99 -27.43
C GLY A 205 27.58 21.86 -26.97
N TYR A 206 26.47 22.18 -26.29
CA TYR A 206 25.47 21.18 -25.88
C TYR A 206 24.36 21.07 -26.92
N LYS A 207 23.84 19.85 -27.11
CA LYS A 207 22.67 19.61 -27.96
C LYS A 207 21.40 19.73 -27.15
N CYS A 208 20.55 20.72 -27.48
CA CYS A 208 19.28 20.92 -26.81
C CYS A 208 18.22 19.95 -27.36
N VAL A 209 17.54 19.25 -26.45
CA VAL A 209 16.54 18.24 -26.77
C VAL A 209 15.30 18.50 -25.95
N TYR A 210 14.16 18.54 -26.63
CA TYR A 210 12.85 18.61 -26.01
C TYR A 210 12.23 17.22 -25.92
N LEU A 211 11.57 16.97 -24.79
CA LEU A 211 10.77 15.76 -24.59
C LEU A 211 9.43 15.89 -25.29
N PRO A 212 8.82 14.77 -25.73
CA PRO A 212 7.48 14.77 -26.28
C PRO A 212 6.46 15.22 -25.23
N THR A 213 5.36 15.83 -25.67
CA THR A 213 4.36 16.37 -24.74
C THR A 213 3.76 15.25 -23.88
N TYR A 214 3.39 15.55 -22.64
CA TYR A 214 2.76 14.60 -21.71
C TYR A 214 3.59 13.34 -21.40
N SER A 215 4.92 13.42 -21.51
CA SER A 215 5.82 12.27 -21.34
C SER A 215 6.80 12.41 -20.16
N PRO A 216 6.32 12.64 -18.92
CA PRO A 216 7.19 12.80 -17.75
C PRO A 216 7.98 11.53 -17.41
N GLU A 217 7.55 10.35 -17.87
CA GLU A 217 8.26 9.07 -17.70
C GLU A 217 9.59 9.03 -18.45
N LEU A 218 9.73 9.86 -19.49
CA LEU A 218 10.96 9.99 -20.25
C LEU A 218 11.92 11.03 -19.63
N ASN A 219 11.51 11.69 -18.55
CA ASN A 219 12.28 12.69 -17.83
C ASN A 219 12.80 12.17 -16.48
N PRO A 220 14.08 11.75 -16.35
CA PRO A 220 14.63 11.24 -15.10
C PRO A 220 14.49 12.16 -13.89
N ILE A 221 14.50 13.47 -14.08
CA ILE A 221 14.36 14.44 -12.98
C ILE A 221 12.96 14.39 -12.34
N GLU A 222 11.95 13.87 -13.02
CA GLU A 222 10.62 13.64 -12.42
C GLU A 222 10.67 12.59 -11.31
N GLN A 223 11.54 11.57 -11.43
CA GLN A 223 11.76 10.61 -10.35
C GLN A 223 12.44 11.26 -9.14
N PHE A 224 13.39 12.17 -9.40
CA PHE A 224 13.99 12.99 -8.35
C PHE A 224 12.92 13.84 -7.64
N TRP A 225 12.07 14.54 -8.41
CA TRP A 225 10.98 15.34 -7.86
C TRP A 225 9.98 14.52 -7.06
N ALA A 226 9.65 13.30 -7.50
CA ALA A 226 8.78 12.39 -6.76
C ALA A 226 9.36 12.06 -5.37
N VAL A 227 10.67 11.80 -5.28
CA VAL A 227 11.34 11.53 -4.00
C VAL A 227 11.42 12.80 -3.13
N ALA A 228 11.84 13.93 -3.70
CA ALA A 228 11.94 15.20 -2.98
C ALA A 228 10.56 15.62 -2.43
N LYS A 229 9.52 15.63 -3.27
CA LYS A 229 8.13 15.92 -2.88
C LYS A 229 7.64 14.94 -1.82
N SER A 230 7.97 13.64 -1.91
CA SER A 230 7.62 12.68 -0.87
C SER A 230 8.17 13.09 0.50
N LYS A 231 9.38 13.64 0.57
CA LYS A 231 10.00 14.04 1.83
C LYS A 231 9.39 15.31 2.39
N VAL A 232 9.11 16.30 1.54
CA VAL A 232 8.38 17.52 1.93
C VAL A 232 7.00 17.17 2.51
N LYS A 233 6.30 16.19 1.93
CA LYS A 233 4.95 15.76 2.36
C LYS A 233 4.88 14.95 3.67
N ARG A 234 6.02 14.49 4.23
CA ARG A 234 6.00 13.53 5.35
C ARG A 234 5.57 14.14 6.69
N HIS A 235 5.83 15.42 6.94
CA HIS A 235 5.50 16.07 8.21
C HIS A 235 4.69 17.36 7.99
N ARG A 236 3.90 17.78 8.97
CA ARG A 236 3.22 19.09 8.92
C ARG A 236 4.28 20.20 8.99
N PHE A 237 4.05 21.33 8.32
CA PHE A 237 4.87 22.52 8.50
C PHE A 237 4.73 22.98 9.96
N LEU A 238 5.87 23.20 10.64
CA LEU A 238 5.90 23.90 11.93
C LEU A 238 5.82 25.40 11.70
N GLN A 239 5.44 26.19 12.72
CA GLN A 239 5.31 27.65 12.58
C GLN A 239 6.60 28.37 12.15
N GLU A 240 7.76 27.76 12.39
CA GLU A 240 9.08 28.31 12.08
C GLU A 240 9.67 27.81 10.74
N ASP A 241 9.02 26.87 10.06
CA ASP A 241 9.54 26.26 8.83
C ASP A 241 9.19 27.10 7.59
N THR A 242 10.20 27.47 6.80
CA THR A 242 9.98 28.01 5.45
C THR A 242 9.93 26.89 4.41
N LEU A 243 9.03 27.03 3.42
CA LEU A 243 8.91 26.08 2.30
C LEU A 243 10.26 25.90 1.58
N SER A 244 11.01 26.98 1.38
CA SER A 244 12.33 26.95 0.74
C SER A 244 13.36 26.10 1.49
N LYS A 245 13.46 26.26 2.82
CA LYS A 245 14.38 25.46 3.65
C LYS A 245 14.05 23.97 3.53
N ARG A 246 12.77 23.64 3.57
CA ARG A 246 12.28 22.27 3.50
C ARG A 246 12.51 21.60 2.15
N ILE A 247 12.30 22.35 1.06
CA ILE A 247 12.65 21.89 -0.29
C ILE A 247 14.15 21.61 -0.36
N THR A 248 14.97 22.52 0.16
CA THR A 248 16.44 22.39 0.18
C THR A 248 16.88 21.13 0.93
N GLU A 249 16.36 20.90 2.14
CA GLU A 249 16.64 19.69 2.93
C GLU A 249 16.13 18.41 2.24
N ALA A 250 14.96 18.46 1.63
CA ALA A 250 14.39 17.32 0.89
C ALA A 250 15.25 16.95 -0.32
N CYS A 251 15.72 17.94 -1.08
CA CYS A 251 16.61 17.77 -2.22
C CYS A 251 17.98 17.23 -1.77
N ASN A 252 18.59 17.84 -0.76
CA ASN A 252 19.92 17.46 -0.26
C ASN A 252 19.96 16.05 0.35
N SER A 253 18.84 15.58 0.90
CA SER A 253 18.76 14.23 1.46
C SER A 253 18.58 13.14 0.40
N VAL A 254 18.35 13.47 -0.88
CA VAL A 254 18.28 12.45 -1.95
C VAL A 254 19.70 11.94 -2.22
N GLU A 255 19.94 10.66 -1.95
CA GLU A 255 21.26 10.07 -2.19
C GLU A 255 21.64 10.12 -3.66
N LYS A 256 22.86 10.57 -3.94
CA LYS A 256 23.42 10.65 -5.30
C LYS A 256 23.46 9.28 -6.00
N GLY A 257 23.54 8.18 -5.24
CA GLY A 257 23.46 6.82 -5.75
C GLY A 257 22.14 6.51 -6.48
N ASN A 258 21.05 7.20 -6.13
CA ASN A 258 19.75 6.99 -6.75
C ASN A 258 19.66 7.56 -8.18
N SER A 259 20.53 8.49 -8.56
CA SER A 259 20.50 9.15 -9.88
C SER A 259 20.58 8.14 -11.03
N LYS A 260 21.43 7.11 -10.90
CA LYS A 260 21.49 6.02 -11.89
C LYS A 260 20.17 5.27 -12.00
N GLY A 261 19.50 5.03 -10.88
CA GLY A 261 18.19 4.39 -10.83
C GLY A 261 17.11 5.22 -11.53
N PHE A 262 17.12 6.54 -11.37
CA PHE A 262 16.18 7.46 -12.02
C PHE A 262 16.33 7.46 -13.54
N VAL A 263 17.57 7.53 -14.03
CA VAL A 263 17.87 7.50 -15.46
C VAL A 263 17.51 6.13 -16.05
N LEU A 264 17.87 5.04 -15.36
CA LEU A 264 17.54 3.68 -15.80
C LEU A 264 16.03 3.43 -15.82
N HIS A 265 15.27 3.98 -14.87
CA HIS A 265 13.81 3.88 -14.86
C HIS A 265 13.22 4.50 -16.13
N SER A 266 13.66 5.70 -16.48
CA SER A 266 13.18 6.41 -17.67
C SER A 266 13.60 5.71 -18.97
N TYR A 267 14.82 5.15 -18.99
CA TYR A 267 15.31 4.36 -20.12
C TYR A 267 14.50 3.08 -20.33
N LYS A 268 14.06 2.41 -19.26
CA LYS A 268 13.16 1.23 -19.38
C LYS A 268 11.82 1.59 -20.03
N CYS A 269 11.33 2.81 -19.86
CA CYS A 269 10.11 3.26 -20.54
C CYS A 269 10.28 3.34 -22.07
N TRP A 270 11.51 3.37 -22.59
CA TRP A 270 11.72 3.41 -24.05
C TRP A 270 11.24 2.14 -24.73
N GLU A 271 11.28 0.99 -24.05
CA GLU A 271 10.78 -0.28 -24.60
C GLU A 271 9.28 -0.16 -24.96
N LYS A 272 8.50 0.42 -24.06
CA LYS A 272 7.08 0.72 -24.31
C LYS A 272 6.89 1.71 -25.47
N CYS A 273 7.77 2.72 -25.59
CA CYS A 273 7.72 3.63 -26.73
C CYS A 273 8.01 2.91 -28.05
N ARG A 274 9.02 2.02 -28.10
CA ARG A 274 9.35 1.21 -29.28
C ARG A 274 8.18 0.33 -29.71
N ASN A 275 7.49 -0.25 -28.74
CA ASN A 275 6.34 -1.13 -28.98
C ASN A 275 5.03 -0.36 -29.24
N LYS A 276 5.06 0.99 -29.23
CA LYS A 276 3.87 1.85 -29.35
C LYS A 276 2.80 1.55 -28.29
N GLU A 277 3.25 1.32 -27.06
CA GLU A 277 2.39 1.04 -25.91
C GLU A 277 1.97 2.31 -25.15
N ALA A 278 0.85 2.20 -24.43
CA ALA A 278 0.38 3.22 -23.50
C ALA A 278 1.27 3.32 -22.25
N MET A 279 1.38 4.54 -21.70
CA MET A 279 2.19 4.86 -20.51
C MET A 279 1.36 5.00 -19.25
#